data_AF-A0A1T3P1J8-F1
#
_entry.id   AF-A0A1T3P1J8-F1
#
_cell.length_a   1.000
_cell.length_b   1.000
_cell.length_c   1.000
_cell.angle_alpha   90.00
_cell.angle_beta   90.00
_cell.angle_gamma   90.00
#
_symmetry.space_group_name_H-M   'P 1'
#
loop_
_entity.id
_entity.type
_entity.pdbx_description
1 polymer ?
#
loop_
_entity_poly.entity_id
_entity_poly.type
_entity_poly.pdbx_seq_one_letter_code
_entity_poly.pdbx_strand_id
1 'polypeptide(L)' 'MTDRPLRRGDHVVHEPPSGGQGRWGVLITDDPAAETVEVYESDPAGIWTAPRAEVRRRRPGTY' A
#
# COMPACT_ATOMS: atom_id res chain seq x y z
N MET A 1 -3.10 -17.69 9.44
CA MET A 1 -3.63 -16.68 8.49
C MET A 1 -2.55 -16.42 7.47
N THR A 2 -2.68 -16.96 6.26
CA THR A 2 -1.65 -16.81 5.22
C THR A 2 -1.69 -15.39 4.71
N ASP A 3 -0.67 -14.60 5.04
CA ASP A 3 -0.48 -13.26 4.50
C ASP A 3 -0.29 -13.40 2.99
N ARG A 4 -1.35 -13.15 2.21
CA ARG A 4 -1.24 -13.19 0.76
C ARG A 4 -0.34 -12.03 0.33
N PRO A 5 0.63 -12.27 -0.57
CA PRO A 5 1.48 -11.20 -1.06
C PRO A 5 0.62 -10.08 -1.65
N LEU A 6 1.03 -8.84 -1.41
CA LEU A 6 0.44 -7.66 -2.04
C LEU A 6 0.51 -7.81 -3.56
N ARG A 7 -0.62 -7.56 -4.24
CA ARG A 7 -0.78 -7.62 -5.70
C ARG A 7 -1.30 -6.31 -6.24
N ARG A 8 -1.02 -6.05 -7.51
CA ARG A 8 -1.60 -4.91 -8.22
C ARG A 8 -3.13 -4.89 -8.07
N GLY A 9 -3.69 -3.73 -7.75
CA GLY A 9 -5.11 -3.52 -7.49
C GLY A 9 -5.52 -3.66 -6.03
N ASP A 10 -4.64 -4.13 -5.14
CA ASP A 10 -4.94 -4.16 -3.71
C ASP A 10 -5.07 -2.76 -3.13
N HIS A 11 -6.07 -2.55 -2.28
CA HIS A 11 -6.13 -1.38 -1.42
C HIS A 11 -5.08 -1.51 -0.33
N VAL A 12 -4.23 -0.50 -0.20
CA VAL A 12 -3.10 -0.50 0.71
C VAL A 12 -3.05 0.79 1.54
N VAL A 13 -2.33 0.70 2.64
CA VAL A 13 -1.99 1.81 3.52
C VAL A 13 -0.48 1.84 3.72
N HIS A 14 0.09 3.04 3.68
CA HIS A 14 1.45 3.29 4.12
C HIS A 14 1.44 3.56 5.62
N GLU A 15 2.11 2.70 6.38
CA GLU A 15 2.26 2.81 7.84
C GLU A 15 3.76 2.94 8.15
N PRO A 16 4.30 4.17 8.15
CA PRO A 16 5.70 4.39 8.50
C PRO A 16 5.94 4.08 9.99
N PRO A 17 7.12 3.56 10.36
CA PRO A 17 7.44 3.12 11.72
C PRO A 17 7.34 4.25 12.77
N SER A 18 7.49 5.50 12.34
CA SER A 18 7.49 6.68 13.21
C SER A 18 6.08 7.23 13.53
N GLY A 19 5.00 6.52 13.17
CA GLY A 19 3.63 6.98 13.46
C GLY A 19 3.21 8.19 12.62
N GLY A 20 3.75 8.32 11.41
CA GLY A 20 3.33 9.36 10.45
C GLY A 20 1.88 9.18 9.99
N GLN A 21 1.28 10.24 9.43
CA GLN A 21 -0.03 10.14 8.78
C GLN A 21 0.02 9.07 7.69
N GLY A 22 -0.76 8.01 7.86
CA GLY A 22 -0.80 6.93 6.89
C GLY A 22 -1.48 7.39 5.60
N ARG A 23 -0.80 7.17 4.47
CA ARG A 23 -1.36 7.42 3.13
C ARG A 23 -2.11 6.20 2.63
N TRP A 24 -3.17 6.43 1.86
CA TRP A 24 -4.06 5.37 1.39
C TRP A 24 -4.11 5.36 -0.12
N GLY A 25 -4.11 4.17 -0.72
CA GLY A 25 -4.24 4.08 -2.17
C GLY A 25 -4.35 2.66 -2.69
N VAL A 26 -4.20 2.54 -4.00
CA VAL A 26 -4.27 1.29 -4.76
C VAL A 26 -2.87 0.94 -5.20
N LEU A 27 -2.40 -0.26 -4.84
CA LEU A 27 -1.11 -0.75 -5.29
C LEU A 27 -1.11 -0.90 -6.81
N ILE A 28 -0.14 -0.31 -7.49
CA ILE A 28 0.00 -0.46 -8.95
C ILE A 28 1.20 -1.33 -9.34
N THR A 29 2.15 -1.56 -8.42
CA THR A 29 3.26 -2.51 -8.57
C THR A 29 2.79 -3.95 -8.35
N ASP A 30 3.18 -4.86 -9.24
CA ASP A 30 2.89 -6.30 -9.12
C ASP A 30 4.07 -7.12 -8.61
N ASP A 31 5.29 -6.58 -8.69
CA ASP A 31 6.50 -7.31 -8.33
C ASP A 31 6.59 -7.56 -6.80
N PRO A 32 6.65 -8.82 -6.36
CA PRO A 32 6.71 -9.16 -4.94
C PRO A 32 8.12 -9.02 -4.34
N ALA A 33 9.16 -8.97 -5.17
CA ALA A 33 10.56 -8.83 -4.76
C ALA A 33 11.02 -7.37 -4.66
N ALA A 34 10.22 -6.43 -5.16
CA ALA A 34 10.52 -5.01 -5.16
C ALA A 34 10.64 -4.48 -3.73
N GLU A 35 11.75 -3.80 -3.47
CA GLU A 35 12.01 -3.13 -2.18
C GLU A 35 11.03 -1.97 -1.95
N THR A 36 10.61 -1.32 -3.03
CA THR A 36 9.64 -0.23 -3.05
C THR A 36 8.44 -0.57 -3.91
N VAL A 37 7.29 0.01 -3.59
CA VAL A 37 6.06 -0.14 -4.35
C VAL A 37 5.49 1.22 -4.70
N GLU A 38 4.85 1.27 -5.86
CA GLU A 38 4.09 2.41 -6.33
C GLU A 38 2.62 2.23 -5.96
N VAL A 39 2.05 3.29 -5.44
CA VAL A 39 0.66 3.33 -4.98
C VAL A 39 0.00 4.55 -5.60
N TYR A 40 -1.17 4.32 -6.19
CA TYR A 40 -2.03 5.37 -6.71
C TYR A 40 -2.99 5.84 -5.61
N GLU A 41 -2.91 7.11 -5.26
CA GLU A 41 -3.84 7.81 -4.36
C GLU A 41 -4.83 8.57 -5.24
N SER A 42 -6.12 8.47 -4.93
CA SER A 42 -7.17 9.17 -5.69
C SER A 42 -7.43 10.59 -5.18
N ASP A 43 -7.02 10.91 -3.95
CA ASP A 43 -7.31 12.18 -3.29
C ASP A 43 -6.14 12.62 -2.38
N PRO A 44 -5.28 13.56 -2.82
CA PRO A 44 -5.19 14.09 -4.19
C PRO A 44 -4.75 13.02 -5.19
N ALA A 45 -5.22 13.11 -6.43
CA ALA A 45 -4.84 12.17 -7.48
C ALA A 45 -3.33 12.21 -7.74
N GLY A 46 -2.63 11.09 -7.50
CA GLY A 46 -1.19 11.02 -7.66
C GLY A 46 -0.64 9.62 -7.46
N ILE A 47 0.58 9.40 -7.95
CA ILE A 47 1.34 8.18 -7.66
C ILE A 47 2.44 8.55 -6.66
N TRP A 48 2.57 7.78 -5.60
CA TRP A 48 3.68 7.89 -4.67
C TRP A 48 4.36 6.53 -4.49
N THR A 49 5.62 6.58 -4.12
CA THR A 49 6.45 5.40 -3.88
C THR A 49 6.74 5.28 -2.39
N ALA A 50 6.62 4.08 -1.84
CA ALA A 50 7.00 3.77 -0.46
C ALA A 50 7.68 2.41 -0.33
N PRO A 51 8.43 2.16 0.75
CA PRO A 51 9.01 0.85 1.02
C PRO A 51 7.91 -0.21 1.17
N ARG A 52 8.07 -1.36 0.50
CA ARG A 52 7.10 -2.46 0.59
C ARG A 52 6.88 -2.94 2.02
N ALA A 53 7.91 -2.88 2.86
CA ALA A 53 7.85 -3.24 4.27
C ALA A 53 6.90 -2.35 5.10
N GLU A 54 6.73 -1.10 4.68
CA GLU A 54 5.87 -0.09 5.32
C GLU A 54 4.47 -0.05 4.70
N VAL A 55 4.20 -0.86 3.67
CA VAL A 55 2.90 -0.92 3.01
C VAL A 55 2.15 -2.16 3.45
N ARG A 56 0.91 -1.98 3.89
CA ARG A 56 0.04 -3.06 4.37
C ARG A 56 -1.25 -3.09 3.57
N ARG A 57 -1.77 -4.31 3.34
CA ARG A 57 -3.08 -4.46 2.69
C ARG A 57 -4.13 -3.91 3.63
N ARG A 58 -4.84 -2.88 3.20
CA ARG A 58 -6.04 -2.43 3.89
C ARG A 58 -7.12 -3.49 3.66
N ARG A 59 -7.52 -4.19 4.72
CA ARG A 59 -8.77 -4.94 4.66
C ARG A 59 -9.91 -3.92 4.59
N PRO A 60 -10.86 -4.05 3.66
CA PRO A 60 -12.07 -3.24 3.73
C PRO A 60 -12.67 -3.46 5.11
N GLY A 61 -12.71 -2.40 5.92
CA GLY A 61 -13.42 -2.45 7.19
C GLY A 61 -14.87 -2.77 6.86
N THR A 62 -15.37 -3.88 7.40
CA THR A 62 -16.80 -4.16 7.43
C THR A 62 -17.47 -2.95 8.08
N TYR A 63 -18.27 -2.23 7.30
CA TYR A 63 -19.11 -1.13 7.78
C TYR A 63 -20.20 -1.68 8.72
#